data_AF-A0AAU8FUB8-F1
#
_entry.id   AF-A0AAU8FUB8-F1
#
_cell.length_a   1.000
_cell.length_b   1.000
_cell.length_c   1.000
_cell.angle_alpha   90.00
_cell.angle_beta   90.00
_cell.angle_gamma   90.00
#
_symmetry.space_group_name_H-M   'P 1'
#
loop_
_entity.id
_entity.type
_entity.pdbx_description
1 polymer ?
#
loop_
_entity_poly.entity_id
_entity_poly.type
_entity_poly.pdbx_seq_one_letter_code
_entity_poly.pdbx_strand_id
1 'polypeptide(L)' 'MTKRDTALLRESYELFTRSARSFPDSWVAGQCHQNRAVLLRKLGKAVEAGQEDERFREYYVPVSAIPAVR' A
#
# COMPACT_ATOMS: atom_id res chain seq x y z
N MET A 1 9.27 19.00 -1.83
CA MET A 1 8.20 18.52 -0.92
C MET A 1 8.32 19.30 0.38
N THR A 2 7.22 19.84 0.91
CA THR A 2 7.27 20.62 2.16
C THR A 2 7.39 19.70 3.38
N LYS A 3 7.75 20.27 4.55
CA LYS A 3 7.74 19.52 5.82
C LYS A 3 6.35 18.94 6.13
N ARG A 4 5.29 19.70 5.81
CA ARG A 4 3.89 19.30 5.97
C ARG A 4 3.56 18.11 5.07
N ASP A 5 3.93 18.16 3.79
CA ASP A 5 3.68 17.05 2.86
C ASP A 5 4.38 15.77 3.33
N THR A 6 5.61 15.90 3.83
CA THR A 6 6.38 14.76 4.34
C THR A 6 5.71 14.14 5.57
N ALA A 7 5.15 14.96 6.46
CA ALA A 7 4.41 14.48 7.62
C ALA A 7 3.12 13.73 7.20
N LEU A 8 2.36 14.29 6.26
CA LEU A 8 1.14 13.66 5.73
C LEU A 8 1.42 12.31 5.05
N LEU A 9 2.52 12.20 4.30
CA LEU A 9 2.91 10.93 3.68
C LEU A 9 3.26 9.87 4.73
N ARG A 10 3.93 10.24 5.82
CA ARG A 10 4.24 9.33 6.92
C ARG A 10 2.99 8.89 7.66
N GLU A 11 2.10 9.82 8.00
CA GLU A 11 0.82 9.49 8.63
C GLU A 11 -0.03 8.54 7.76
N SER A 12 -0.12 8.83 6.46
CA SER A 12 -0.81 7.96 5.50
C SER A 12 -0.18 6.57 5.47
N TYR A 13 1.15 6.48 5.48
CA TYR A 13 1.87 5.20 5.51
C TYR A 13 1.53 4.38 6.77
N GLU A 14 1.47 5.03 7.93
CA GLU A 14 1.09 4.36 9.19
C GLU A 14 -0.36 3.87 9.16
N LEU A 15 -1.29 4.65 8.60
CA LEU A 15 -2.69 4.25 8.46
C LEU A 15 -2.85 3.00 7.58
N PHE A 16 -2.20 2.97 6.40
CA PHE A 16 -2.23 1.79 5.54
C PHE A 16 -1.51 0.59 6.17
N THR A 17 -0.43 0.83 6.91
CA THR A 17 0.27 -0.24 7.66
C THR A 17 -0.65 -0.85 8.71
N ARG A 18 -1.37 -0.02 9.48
CA ARG A 18 -2.35 -0.50 10.46
C ARG A 18 -3.45 -1.32 9.79
N SER A 19 -4.01 -0.83 8.69
CA SER A 19 -5.09 -1.53 7.96
C SER A 19 -4.63 -2.89 7.41
N ALA A 20 -3.46 -2.96 6.76
CA ALA A 20 -2.90 -4.20 6.24
C ALA A 20 -2.66 -5.23 7.35
N ARG A 21 -2.19 -4.80 8.52
CA ARG A 21 -1.95 -5.68 9.68
C ARG A 21 -3.22 -6.15 10.38
N SER A 22 -4.26 -5.32 10.38
CA SER A 22 -5.55 -5.67 11.00
C SER A 22 -6.36 -6.67 10.16
N PHE A 23 -6.20 -6.65 8.84
CA PHE A 23 -6.98 -7.47 7.91
C PHE A 23 -6.11 -8.11 6.80
N PRO A 24 -5.11 -8.92 7.17
CA PRO A 24 -4.05 -9.36 6.24
C PRO A 24 -4.56 -10.11 5.01
N ASP A 25 -5.63 -10.90 5.15
CA ASP A 25 -6.15 -11.72 4.04
C ASP A 25 -7.25 -11.01 3.23
N SER A 26 -7.55 -9.75 3.56
CA SER A 26 -8.58 -8.99 2.85
C SER A 26 -8.07 -8.42 1.52
N TRP A 27 -8.98 -8.20 0.58
CA TRP A 27 -8.69 -7.40 -0.63
C TRP A 27 -8.24 -5.97 -0.29
N VAL A 28 -8.59 -5.47 0.90
CA VAL A 28 -8.17 -4.16 1.40
C VAL A 28 -6.68 -4.15 1.74
N ALA A 29 -6.13 -5.23 2.29
CA ALA A 29 -4.70 -5.33 2.57
C ALA A 29 -3.87 -5.26 1.28
N GLY A 30 -4.33 -5.90 0.19
CA GLY A 30 -3.69 -5.76 -1.12
C GLY A 30 -3.63 -4.30 -1.60
N GLN A 31 -4.74 -3.56 -1.51
CA GLN A 31 -4.76 -2.12 -1.81
C GLN A 31 -3.84 -1.32 -0.87
N CYS A 32 -3.73 -1.70 0.40
CA CYS A 32 -2.82 -1.07 1.34
C CYS A 32 -1.36 -1.27 0.94
N HIS A 33 -0.96 -2.47 0.52
CA HIS A 33 0.40 -2.75 0.01
C HIS A 33 0.73 -1.86 -1.20
N GLN A 34 -0.19 -1.74 -2.17
CA GLN A 34 0.01 -0.86 -3.32
C GLN A 34 0.15 0.63 -2.93
N ASN A 35 -0.70 1.11 -2.02
CA ASN A 35 -0.61 2.49 -1.53
C ASN A 35 0.68 2.73 -0.75
N ARG A 36 1.12 1.77 0.09
CA ARG A 36 2.40 1.84 0.82
C ARG A 36 3.57 1.92 -0.15
N ALA A 37 3.59 1.14 -1.23
CA ALA A 37 4.61 1.24 -2.27
C ALA A 37 4.69 2.66 -2.88
N VAL A 38 3.54 3.26 -3.22
CA VAL A 38 3.47 4.63 -3.75
C VAL A 38 4.03 5.65 -2.76
N LEU A 39 3.65 5.57 -1.49
CA LEU A 39 4.10 6.49 -0.44
C LEU A 39 5.62 6.36 -0.19
N LEU A 40 6.13 5.12 -0.16
CA LEU A 40 7.55 4.85 0.01
C LEU A 40 8.39 5.43 -1.13
N ARG A 41 7.94 5.31 -2.39
CA ARG A 41 8.61 5.98 -3.53
C ARG A 41 8.64 7.50 -3.37
N LYS A 42 7.52 8.12 -2.95
CA LYS A 42 7.46 9.57 -2.67
C LYS A 42 8.39 10.00 -1.54
N LEU A 43 8.68 9.10 -0.59
CA LEU A 43 9.62 9.31 0.52
C LEU A 43 11.07 8.95 0.17
N GLY A 44 11.37 8.54 -1.06
CA GLY A 44 12.72 8.15 -1.49
C GLY A 44 13.17 6.76 -1.04
N LYS A 45 12.23 5.93 -0.56
CA LYS A 45 12.46 4.58 -0.01
C LYS A 45 12.18 3.51 -1.07
N ALA A 46 13.02 3.48 -2.10
CA ALA A 46 12.78 2.64 -3.28
C ALA A 46 12.83 1.14 -2.99
N VAL A 47 13.73 0.70 -2.11
CA VAL A 47 13.88 -0.72 -1.75
C VAL A 47 12.63 -1.23 -1.03
N GLU A 48 12.17 -0.51 -0.01
CA GLU A 48 10.96 -0.86 0.72
C GLU A 48 9.72 -0.79 -0.18
N ALA A 49 9.67 0.17 -1.11
CA ALA A 49 8.57 0.22 -2.07
C ALA A 49 8.50 -1.05 -2.94
N GLY A 50 9.65 -1.56 -3.39
CA GLY A 50 9.73 -2.80 -4.16
C GLY A 50 9.25 -4.02 -3.38
N GLN A 51 9.57 -4.10 -2.08
CA GLN A 51 9.08 -5.17 -1.20
C GLN A 51 7.55 -5.14 -1.07
N GLU A 52 6.96 -3.95 -1.00
CA GLU A 52 5.50 -3.79 -0.95
C GLU A 52 4.82 -4.18 -2.27
N ASP A 53 5.43 -3.87 -3.41
CA ASP A 53 4.95 -4.34 -4.71
C ASP A 53 5.04 -5.87 -4.84
N GLU A 54 6.13 -6.47 -4.35
CA GLU A 54 6.36 -7.91 -4.37
C GLU A 54 5.31 -8.64 -3.51
N ARG A 55 5.07 -8.17 -2.28
CA ARG A 55 4.00 -8.68 -1.42
C ARG A 55 2.63 -8.61 -2.10
N PHE A 56 2.31 -7.48 -2.74
CA PHE A 56 1.05 -7.36 -3.46
C PHE A 56 0.94 -8.43 -4.55
N ARG A 57 1.98 -8.59 -5.36
CA ARG A 57 2.00 -9.52 -6.50
C ARG A 57 1.91 -10.98 -6.06
N GLU A 58 2.57 -11.33 -4.97
CA GLU A 58 2.65 -12.71 -4.50
C GLU A 58 1.38 -13.16 -3.78
N TYR A 59 0.76 -12.27 -3.00
CA TYR A 59 -0.31 -12.66 -2.07
C TYR A 59 -1.70 -12.11 -2.39
N TYR A 60 -1.84 -11.17 -3.33
CA TYR A 60 -3.12 -10.49 -3.57
C TYR A 60 -3.52 -10.48 -5.05
N VAL A 61 -4.84 -10.63 -5.27
CA VAL A 61 -5.44 -10.51 -6.59
C VAL A 61 -5.87 -9.05 -6.82
N PRO A 62 -5.55 -8.43 -7.97
CA PRO A 62 -6.02 -7.10 -8.29
C PRO A 62 -7.55 -7.00 -8.26
N VAL A 63 -8.10 -6.01 -7.57
CA VAL A 63 -9.56 -5.81 -7.48
C VAL A 63 -10.18 -5.57 -8.87
N SER A 64 -9.44 -4.94 -9.79
CA SER A 64 -9.85 -4.78 -11.19
C SER A 64 -9.97 -6.09 -11.97
N ALA A 65 -9.40 -7.19 -11.47
CA ALA A 65 -9.51 -8.52 -12.06
C ALA A 65 -10.74 -9.28 -11.57
N ILE A 66 -11.49 -8.76 -10.59
CA ILE A 66 -12.74 -9.37 -10.11
C ILE A 66 -13.87 -8.86 -11.03
N PRO A 67 -14.46 -9.71 -11.88
CA PRO A 67 -15.60 -9.29 -12.69
C PRO A 67 -16.74 -8.89 -11.75
N ALA A 68 -17.37 -7.75 -12.02
CA ALA A 68 -18.55 -7.33 -11.29
C ALA A 68 -19.61 -8.44 -11.41
N VAL A 69 -19.95 -9.06 -10.28
CA VAL A 69 -21.09 -9.97 -10.19
C VAL A 69 -22.32 -9.09 -10.45
N ARG A 70 -22.99 -9.33 -11.59
CA ARG A 70 -24.29 -8.74 -11.91
C ARG A 70 -25.38 -9.38 -11.06
#